data_AF-A0A2A4LX57-F1
#
_entry.id   AF-A0A2A4LX57-F1
#
_cell.length_a   1.000
_cell.length_b   1.000
_cell.length_c   1.000
_cell.angle_alpha   90.00
_cell.angle_beta   90.00
_cell.angle_gamma   90.00
#
_symmetry.space_group_name_H-M   'P 1'
#
loop_
_entity.id
_entity.type
_entity.pdbx_description
1 polymer ?
#
loop_
_entity_poly.entity_id
_entity_poly.type
_entity_poly.pdbx_seq_one_letter_code
_entity_poly.pdbx_strand_id
1 'polypeptide(L)'
;AFAAAKAMLGHGGVVVFDDSVDMLEQARFAMEFCVVESCGKCTPCRIGSVRGVEVIDKIRANEQRDDNLILLEELCDTMEHGSLCAMGGLTPFPVRSAVQHFPEDFIN
;
A
#
# COMPACT_ATOMS: atom_id res chain seq x y z
N ALA A 1 -6.26 4.15 21.84
CA ALA A 1 -6.65 5.29 20.97
C ALA A 1 -6.30 5.01 19.51
N PHE A 2 -5.02 5.03 19.12
CA PHE A 2 -4.59 4.82 17.72
C PHE A 2 -5.10 3.54 17.06
N ALA A 3 -4.97 2.38 17.73
CA ALA A 3 -5.45 1.11 17.20
C ALA A 3 -6.96 1.11 16.91
N ALA A 4 -7.77 1.84 17.69
CA ALA A 4 -9.21 1.97 17.46
C ALA A 4 -9.53 2.81 16.21
N ALA A 5 -8.62 3.69 15.81
CA ALA A 5 -8.68 4.46 14.57
C ALA A 5 -8.00 3.74 13.39
N LYS A 6 -7.68 2.44 13.52
CA LYS A 6 -6.89 1.66 12.55
C LYS A 6 -5.52 2.29 12.22
N ALA A 7 -4.96 3.06 13.16
CA ALA A 7 -3.63 3.65 13.07
C ALA A 7 -2.66 2.93 14.02
N MET A 8 -1.36 3.04 13.73
CA MET A 8 -0.29 2.48 14.56
C MET A 8 0.66 3.56 15.08
N LEU A 9 0.91 3.55 16.39
CA LEU A 9 1.88 4.46 17.02
C LEU A 9 3.34 4.07 16.69
N GLY A 10 3.60 2.78 16.50
CA GLY A 10 4.93 2.25 16.21
C GLY A 10 5.97 2.70 17.25
N HIS A 11 7.13 3.17 16.77
CA HIS A 11 8.22 3.69 17.59
C HIS A 11 8.10 5.20 17.90
N GLY A 12 6.93 5.82 17.66
CA GLY A 12 6.72 7.26 17.89
C GLY A 12 7.36 8.18 16.85
N GLY A 13 7.74 7.65 15.69
CA GLY A 13 8.19 8.47 14.55
C GLY A 13 7.03 9.17 13.88
N VAL A 14 7.24 10.42 13.47
CA VAL A 14 6.24 11.23 12.75
C VAL A 14 6.89 11.77 11.49
N VAL A 15 6.32 11.44 10.33
CA VAL A 15 6.72 11.96 9.02
C VAL A 15 5.57 12.85 8.53
N VAL A 16 5.88 14.09 8.16
CA VAL A 16 4.91 15.08 7.70
C VAL A 16 5.14 15.34 6.22
N PHE A 17 4.06 15.26 5.44
CA PHE A 17 4.01 15.68 4.05
C PHE A 17 3.20 16.97 3.96
N ASP A 18 3.57 17.88 3.05
CA ASP A 18 2.77 19.06 2.72
C ASP A 18 1.81 18.75 1.54
N ASP A 19 1.06 19.76 1.11
CA ASP A 19 0.05 19.62 0.06
C ASP A 19 0.63 19.34 -1.35
N SER A 20 1.96 19.25 -1.49
CA SER A 20 2.62 18.89 -2.76
C SER A 20 2.82 17.38 -2.96
N VAL A 21 2.49 16.57 -1.93
CA VAL A 21 2.62 15.12 -2.00
C VAL A 21 1.62 14.49 -2.97
N ASP A 22 2.07 13.47 -3.69
CA ASP A 22 1.22 12.56 -4.47
C ASP A 22 1.02 11.28 -3.64
N MET A 23 -0.19 11.06 -3.11
CA MET A 23 -0.48 9.89 -2.28
C MET A 23 -0.55 8.59 -3.07
N LEU A 24 -0.77 8.65 -4.39
CA LEU A 24 -0.61 7.49 -5.27
C LEU A 24 0.86 7.08 -5.32
N GLU A 25 1.80 8.03 -5.44
CA GLU A 25 3.24 7.73 -5.37
C GLU A 25 3.62 7.12 -4.02
N GLN A 26 3.08 7.63 -2.91
CA GLN A 26 3.35 7.09 -1.59
C GLN A 26 2.84 5.64 -1.43
N ALA A 27 1.66 5.33 -1.99
CA ALA A 27 1.16 3.96 -2.03
C ALA A 27 2.05 3.05 -2.89
N ARG A 28 2.50 3.54 -4.05
CA ARG A 28 3.43 2.84 -4.94
C ARG A 28 4.75 2.55 -4.21
N PHE A 29 5.30 3.54 -3.53
CA PHE A 29 6.52 3.44 -2.75
C PHE A 29 6.40 2.42 -1.61
N ALA A 30 5.26 2.36 -0.92
CA ALA A 30 5.05 1.37 0.14
C ALA A 30 5.16 -0.08 -0.40
N MET A 31 4.63 -0.33 -1.59
CA MET A 31 4.79 -1.61 -2.27
C MET A 31 6.24 -1.84 -2.71
N GLU A 32 6.89 -0.85 -3.32
CA GLU A 32 8.28 -0.93 -3.76
C GLU A 32 9.26 -1.18 -2.60
N PHE A 33 9.08 -0.52 -1.46
CA PHE A 33 9.86 -0.78 -0.26
C PHE A 33 9.70 -2.24 0.19
N CYS A 34 8.48 -2.78 0.14
CA CYS A 34 8.25 -4.20 0.44
C CYS A 34 8.91 -5.13 -0.59
N VAL A 35 9.02 -4.74 -1.86
CA VAL A 35 9.77 -5.51 -2.88
C VAL A 35 11.24 -5.62 -2.48
N VAL A 36 11.86 -4.48 -2.14
CA VAL A 36 13.29 -4.40 -1.84
C VAL A 36 13.63 -5.14 -0.54
N GLU A 37 12.81 -4.97 0.51
CA GLU A 37 13.10 -5.48 1.85
C GLU A 37 12.47 -6.84 2.17
N SER A 38 11.79 -7.46 1.20
CA SER A 38 11.23 -8.79 1.39
C SER A 38 12.32 -9.81 1.71
N CYS A 39 12.19 -10.53 2.82
CA CYS A 39 13.04 -11.69 3.12
C CYS A 39 12.76 -12.89 2.19
N GLY A 40 11.72 -12.81 1.36
CA GLY A 40 11.39 -13.76 0.32
C GLY A 40 10.53 -14.97 0.73
N LYS A 41 10.22 -15.13 2.01
CA LYS A 41 9.55 -16.34 2.54
C LYS A 41 8.06 -16.45 2.16
N CYS A 42 7.31 -15.34 2.17
CA CYS A 42 5.88 -15.35 1.90
C CYS A 42 5.63 -14.89 0.46
N THR A 43 4.90 -15.67 -0.33
CA THR A 43 4.52 -15.29 -1.71
C THR A 43 3.84 -13.92 -1.80
N PRO A 44 2.85 -13.57 -0.94
CA PRO A 44 2.21 -12.26 -1.06
C PRO A 44 3.18 -11.10 -0.75
N CYS A 45 4.10 -11.27 0.19
CA CYS A 45 5.13 -10.26 0.46
C CYS A 45 6.20 -10.17 -0.64
N ARG A 46 6.67 -11.30 -1.20
CA ARG A 46 7.76 -11.34 -2.19
C ARG A 46 7.31 -10.97 -3.60
N ILE A 47 6.15 -11.47 -4.01
CA ILE A 47 5.63 -11.33 -5.38
C ILE A 47 4.43 -10.39 -5.40
N GLY A 48 3.57 -10.45 -4.38
CA GLY A 48 2.40 -9.58 -4.31
C GLY A 48 2.79 -8.10 -4.29
N SER A 49 3.83 -7.71 -3.54
CA SER A 49 4.37 -6.35 -3.55
C SER A 49 4.80 -5.88 -4.96
N VAL A 50 5.45 -6.73 -5.75
CA VAL A 50 5.81 -6.42 -7.15
C VAL A 50 4.56 -6.18 -7.99
N ARG A 51 3.53 -7.02 -7.82
CA ARG A 51 2.24 -6.84 -8.50
C ARG A 51 1.52 -5.59 -8.03
N GLY A 52 1.66 -5.22 -6.76
CA GLY A 52 1.12 -3.98 -6.20
C GLY A 52 1.69 -2.75 -6.89
N VAL A 53 3.02 -2.72 -7.10
CA VAL A 53 3.66 -1.66 -7.90
C VAL A 53 3.07 -1.60 -9.32
N GLU A 54 3.01 -2.74 -10.02
CA GLU A 54 2.46 -2.82 -11.38
C GLU A 54 0.99 -2.36 -11.46
N VAL A 55 0.17 -2.72 -10.46
CA VAL A 55 -1.25 -2.34 -10.39
C VAL A 55 -1.39 -0.83 -10.14
N ILE A 56 -0.59 -0.26 -9.26
CA ILE A 56 -0.60 1.19 -9.00
C ILE A 56 -0.12 1.98 -10.22
N ASP A 57 0.88 1.47 -10.94
CA ASP A 57 1.32 2.06 -12.21
C ASP A 57 0.20 2.06 -13.27
N LYS A 58 -0.62 1.00 -13.33
CA LYS A 58 -1.81 0.95 -14.20
C LYS A 58 -2.90 1.93 -13.79
N ILE A 59 -3.12 2.09 -12.48
CA ILE A 59 -4.06 3.10 -11.94
C ILE A 59 -3.62 4.50 -12.39
N ARG A 60 -2.33 4.83 -12.21
CA ARG A 60 -1.74 6.10 -12.68
C ARG A 60 -1.88 6.29 -14.19
N ALA A 61 -1.75 5.23 -14.98
CA ALA A 61 -1.93 5.25 -16.42
C ALA A 61 -3.41 5.28 -16.87
N ASN A 62 -4.35 5.29 -15.94
CA ASN A 62 -5.79 5.20 -16.20
C ASN A 62 -6.21 3.95 -16.99
N GLU A 63 -5.51 2.84 -16.83
CA GLU A 63 -5.84 1.57 -17.46
C GLU A 63 -6.80 0.79 -16.55
N GLN A 64 -8.06 0.57 -16.97
CA GLN A 64 -9.06 -0.20 -16.18
C GLN A 64 -9.05 0.17 -14.68
N ARG A 65 -9.05 1.48 -14.41
CA ARG A 65 -8.71 2.05 -13.10
C ARG A 65 -9.54 1.46 -11.96
N ASP A 66 -10.86 1.40 -12.14
CA ASP A 66 -11.79 0.90 -11.11
C ASP A 66 -11.53 -0.58 -10.80
N ASP A 67 -11.30 -1.41 -11.84
CA ASP A 67 -10.97 -2.83 -11.67
C ASP A 67 -9.61 -3.00 -10.98
N ASN A 68 -8.63 -2.15 -11.31
CA ASN A 68 -7.31 -2.19 -10.67
C ASN A 68 -7.35 -1.69 -9.21
N LEU A 69 -8.22 -0.75 -8.85
CA LEU A 69 -8.44 -0.35 -7.45
C LEU A 69 -9.04 -1.50 -6.63
N ILE A 70 -9.99 -2.24 -7.20
CA ILE A 70 -10.53 -3.46 -6.58
C ILE A 70 -9.42 -4.50 -6.40
N LEU A 71 -8.64 -4.75 -7.46
CA LEU A 71 -7.52 -5.70 -7.41
C LEU A 71 -6.45 -5.30 -6.38
N LEU A 72 -6.16 -4.00 -6.24
CA LEU A 72 -5.21 -3.49 -5.26
C LEU A 72 -5.69 -3.77 -3.83
N GLU A 73 -7.00 -3.61 -3.58
CA GLU A 73 -7.60 -3.91 -2.27
C GLU A 73 -7.58 -5.40 -1.95
N GLU A 74 -7.92 -6.26 -2.92
CA GLU A 74 -7.84 -7.73 -2.77
C GLU A 74 -6.40 -8.21 -2.53
N LEU A 75 -5.43 -7.59 -3.20
CA LEU A 75 -4.01 -7.83 -2.97
C LEU A 75 -3.61 -7.42 -1.55
N CYS A 76 -4.08 -6.26 -1.08
CA CYS A 76 -3.84 -5.79 0.29
C CYS A 76 -4.39 -6.78 1.33
N ASP A 77 -5.60 -7.32 1.15
CA ASP A 77 -6.16 -8.39 1.99
C ASP A 77 -5.27 -9.64 1.97
N THR A 78 -4.82 -10.04 0.78
CA THR A 78 -3.96 -11.21 0.61
C THR A 78 -2.60 -11.03 1.33
N MET A 79 -2.05 -9.81 1.31
CA MET A 79 -0.80 -9.48 2.00
C MET A 79 -0.96 -9.45 3.51
N GLU A 80 -2.04 -8.84 4.02
CA GLU A 80 -2.34 -8.77 5.45
C GLU A 80 -2.51 -10.17 6.05
N HIS A 81 -3.27 -11.04 5.39
CA HIS A 81 -3.59 -12.37 5.91
C HIS A 81 -2.59 -13.47 5.52
N GLY A 82 -1.81 -13.27 4.45
CA GLY A 82 -0.87 -14.26 3.92
C GLY A 82 0.59 -14.04 4.27
N SER A 83 0.91 -13.02 5.08
CA SER A 83 2.29 -12.71 5.49
C SER A 83 2.62 -13.26 6.87
N LEU A 84 3.74 -13.96 6.98
CA LEU A 84 4.23 -14.53 8.24
C LEU A 84 4.80 -13.49 9.22
N CYS A 85 5.09 -12.28 8.74
CA CYS A 85 5.61 -11.20 9.57
C CYS A 85 5.03 -9.85 9.15
N ALA A 86 5.32 -8.84 9.97
CA ALA A 86 4.79 -7.50 9.85
C ALA A 86 5.24 -6.74 8.59
N MET A 87 6.35 -7.12 7.93
CA MET A 87 6.78 -6.47 6.68
C MET A 87 5.66 -6.56 5.63
N GLY A 88 5.32 -7.77 5.19
CA GLY A 88 4.22 -7.95 4.26
C GLY A 88 2.84 -7.69 4.87
N GLY A 89 2.65 -8.01 6.16
CA GLY A 89 1.35 -7.86 6.82
C GLY A 89 0.91 -6.41 7.04
N LEU A 90 1.86 -5.46 7.11
CA LEU A 90 1.57 -4.05 7.34
C LEU A 90 1.83 -3.13 6.15
N THR A 91 2.50 -3.59 5.08
CA THR A 91 2.56 -2.86 3.81
C THR A 91 1.18 -2.38 3.31
N PRO A 92 0.07 -3.13 3.49
CA PRO A 92 -1.26 -2.67 3.12
C PRO A 92 -1.75 -1.39 3.83
N PHE A 93 -1.26 -1.10 5.03
CA PHE A 93 -1.79 0.00 5.86
C PHE A 93 -1.57 1.38 5.22
N PRO A 94 -0.34 1.78 4.83
CA PRO A 94 -0.14 3.04 4.12
C PRO A 94 -0.91 3.09 2.80
N VAL A 95 -0.97 1.99 2.03
CA VAL A 95 -1.69 1.92 0.74
C VAL A 95 -3.19 2.18 0.93
N ARG A 96 -3.85 1.45 1.83
CA ARG A 96 -5.27 1.63 2.13
C ARG A 96 -5.60 3.01 2.68
N SER A 97 -4.77 3.51 3.60
CA SER A 97 -4.98 4.83 4.17
C SER A 97 -4.86 5.93 3.12
N ALA A 98 -3.94 5.80 2.16
CA ALA A 98 -3.80 6.71 1.04
C ALA A 98 -5.06 6.70 0.15
N VAL A 99 -5.50 5.52 -0.29
CA VAL A 99 -6.72 5.38 -1.11
C VAL A 99 -7.96 5.89 -0.39
N GLN A 100 -8.10 5.60 0.91
CA GLN A 100 -9.27 5.98 1.70
C GLN A 100 -9.36 7.49 1.95
N HIS A 101 -8.24 8.14 2.24
CA HIS A 101 -8.23 9.54 2.69
C HIS A 101 -7.91 10.54 1.58
N PHE A 102 -7.29 10.09 0.49
CA PHE A 102 -6.91 10.91 -0.67
C PHE A 102 -7.35 10.24 -1.98
N PRO A 103 -8.64 9.85 -2.12
CA PRO A 103 -9.11 9.18 -3.33
C PRO A 103 -8.90 10.02 -4.61
N GLU A 104 -8.84 11.34 -4.49
CA GLU A 104 -8.54 12.28 -5.59
C GLU A 104 -7.22 11.96 -6.30
N ASP A 105 -6.18 11.56 -5.57
CA ASP A 105 -4.86 11.24 -6.12
C ASP A 105 -4.88 9.94 -6.94
N PHE A 106 -5.93 9.12 -6.78
CA PHE A 106 -6.12 7.87 -7.50
C PHE A 106 -7.09 7.98 -8.68
N ILE A 107 -7.72 9.15 -8.89
CA ILE A 107 -8.70 9.36 -9.97
C ILE A 107 -8.33 10.45 -10.98
N ASN A 108 -7.27 11.22 -10.71
CA ASN A 108 -6.80 12.28 -11.59
C ASN A 108 -6.05 11.76 -12.82
#